data_AF-A0A4R4S6H7-F1
#
_entry.id   AF-A0A4R4S6H7-F1
#
_cell.length_a   1.000
_cell.length_b   1.000
_cell.length_c   1.000
_cell.angle_alpha   90.00
_cell.angle_beta   90.00
_cell.angle_gamma   90.00
#
_symmetry.space_group_name_H-M   'P 1'
#
loop_
_entity.id
_entity.type
_entity.pdbx_description
1 polymer ?
#
loop_
_entity_poly.entity_id
_entity_poly.type
_entity_poly.pdbx_seq_one_letter_code
_entity_poly.pdbx_strand_id
1 'polypeptide(L)'
;MTGQHPPRYAGGPCFTCGRPWPCFERQVASLVEYAGRGDLLVAYMGDWHRLGVEERRQRGLPFDPDMELRHLGWLDMVLPARGERRSGDG
;
A
#
# COMPACT_ATOMS: atom_id res chain seq x y z
N MET A 1 -13.26 15.44 -2.43
CA MET A 1 -12.14 15.35 -3.38
C MET A 1 -10.97 14.72 -2.65
N THR A 2 -10.78 13.42 -2.73
CA THR A 2 -9.56 12.78 -2.22
C THR A 2 -8.41 13.25 -3.11
N GLY A 3 -7.61 14.21 -2.61
CA GLY A 3 -6.43 14.68 -3.34
C GLY A 3 -5.53 13.50 -3.66
N GLN A 4 -4.77 13.58 -4.75
CA GLN A 4 -3.74 12.56 -4.99
C GLN A 4 -2.70 12.64 -3.87
N HIS A 5 -2.38 11.50 -3.24
CA HIS A 5 -1.33 11.37 -2.23
C HIS A 5 -0.16 10.54 -2.79
N PRO A 6 0.59 11.03 -3.79
CA PRO A 6 1.71 10.30 -4.37
C PRO A 6 2.94 10.33 -3.44
N PRO A 7 3.85 9.34 -3.53
CA PRO A 7 5.13 9.40 -2.85
C PRO A 7 6.07 10.42 -3.52
N ARG A 8 6.97 11.05 -2.77
CA ARG A 8 8.05 11.88 -3.35
C ARG A 8 9.11 11.04 -4.10
N TYR A 9 9.33 9.85 -3.60
CA TYR A 9 10.15 8.76 -4.15
C TYR A 9 9.71 7.47 -3.45
N ALA A 10 10.00 6.30 -4.01
CA ALA A 10 9.59 5.03 -3.41
C ALA A 10 10.12 4.89 -1.97
N GLY A 11 9.26 4.53 -1.01
CA GLY A 11 9.65 4.44 0.41
C GLY A 11 9.91 5.79 1.10
N GLY A 12 9.60 6.90 0.44
CA GLY A 12 9.71 8.27 0.95
C GLY A 12 8.41 8.79 1.57
N PRO A 13 8.39 10.08 1.95
CA PRO A 13 7.16 10.73 2.41
C PRO A 13 6.18 10.97 1.26
N CYS A 14 4.91 11.09 1.62
CA CYS A 14 3.85 11.56 0.75
C CYS A 14 4.11 13.02 0.35
N PHE A 15 3.98 13.32 -0.95
CA PHE A 15 4.18 14.67 -1.48
C PHE A 15 3.17 15.66 -0.88
N THR A 16 1.93 15.21 -0.65
CA THR A 16 0.79 16.05 -0.25
C THR A 16 0.76 16.34 1.25
N CYS A 17 0.94 15.33 2.11
CA CYS A 17 0.80 15.50 3.56
C CYS A 17 2.10 15.32 4.35
N GLY A 18 3.22 15.02 3.68
CA GLY A 18 4.54 14.86 4.32
C GLY A 18 4.72 13.61 5.19
N ARG A 19 3.65 12.87 5.50
CA ARG A 19 3.71 11.61 6.27
C ARG A 19 4.39 10.51 5.47
N PRO A 20 4.98 9.48 6.12
CA PRO A 20 5.51 8.31 5.42
C PRO A 20 4.48 7.72 4.47
N TRP A 21 4.90 7.37 3.25
CA TRP A 21 4.03 6.79 2.24
C TRP A 21 4.00 5.25 2.37
N PRO A 22 2.85 4.59 2.11
CA PRO A 22 1.54 5.19 1.89
C PRO A 22 0.97 5.78 3.19
N CYS A 23 0.42 6.99 3.11
CA CYS A 23 -0.31 7.59 4.23
C CYS A 23 -1.74 7.05 4.29
N PHE A 24 -2.47 7.31 5.38
CA PHE A 24 -3.84 6.81 5.58
C PHE A 24 -4.77 7.13 4.39
N GLU A 25 -4.74 8.37 3.90
CA GLU A 25 -5.56 8.79 2.76
C GLU A 25 -5.22 8.00 1.48
N ARG A 26 -3.93 7.66 1.29
CA ARG A 26 -3.51 6.81 0.18
C ARG A 26 -3.94 5.36 0.36
N GLN A 27 -3.89 4.82 1.58
CA GLN A 27 -4.40 3.47 1.87
C GLN A 27 -5.89 3.37 1.54
N VAL A 28 -6.70 4.33 2.02
CA VAL A 28 -8.13 4.43 1.72
C VAL A 28 -8.39 4.60 0.22
N ALA A 29 -7.66 5.48 -0.46
CA ALA A 29 -7.80 5.66 -1.90
C ALA A 29 -7.50 4.37 -2.67
N SER A 30 -6.51 3.60 -2.23
CA SER A 30 -6.15 2.32 -2.86
C SER A 30 -7.24 1.27 -2.69
N LEU A 31 -7.94 1.25 -1.55
CA LEU A 31 -9.10 0.36 -1.37
C LEU A 31 -10.22 0.68 -2.35
N VAL A 32 -10.49 1.96 -2.58
CA VAL A 32 -11.52 2.39 -3.54
C VAL A 32 -11.08 2.08 -4.97
N GLU A 33 -9.83 2.41 -5.34
CA GLU A 33 -9.29 2.15 -6.67
C GLU A 33 -9.28 0.66 -7.03
N TYR A 34 -9.00 -0.21 -6.06
CA TYR A 34 -8.89 -1.66 -6.26
C TYR A 34 -10.08 -2.46 -5.69
N ALA A 35 -11.24 -1.82 -5.51
CA ALA A 35 -12.44 -2.51 -5.03
C ALA A 35 -12.76 -3.75 -5.88
N GLY A 36 -12.96 -4.90 -5.22
CA GLY A 36 -13.18 -6.19 -5.89
C GLY A 36 -11.96 -6.82 -6.57
N ARG A 37 -10.78 -6.16 -6.50
CA ARG A 37 -9.53 -6.57 -7.15
C ARG A 37 -8.39 -6.68 -6.14
N GLY A 38 -8.64 -7.37 -5.03
CA GLY A 38 -7.71 -7.49 -3.90
C GLY A 38 -6.32 -8.00 -4.27
N ASP A 39 -6.23 -9.00 -5.15
CA ASP A 39 -4.94 -9.53 -5.61
C ASP A 39 -4.08 -8.47 -6.33
N LEU A 40 -4.71 -7.57 -7.08
CA LEU A 40 -4.01 -6.46 -7.74
C LEU A 40 -3.56 -5.40 -6.74
N LEU A 41 -4.34 -5.17 -5.66
CA LEU A 41 -3.93 -4.28 -4.58
C LEU A 41 -2.70 -4.83 -3.83
N VAL A 42 -2.70 -6.13 -3.54
CA VAL A 42 -1.57 -6.82 -2.90
C VAL A 42 -0.32 -6.71 -3.78
N ALA A 43 -0.43 -7.03 -5.07
CA ALA A 43 0.68 -6.89 -6.02
C ALA A 43 1.19 -5.45 -6.07
N TYR A 44 0.28 -4.48 -6.20
CA TYR A 44 0.62 -3.06 -6.26
C TYR A 44 1.36 -2.58 -5.02
N MET A 45 0.87 -2.88 -3.82
CA MET A 45 1.53 -2.48 -2.56
C MET A 45 2.83 -3.24 -2.31
N GLY A 46 2.91 -4.51 -2.73
CA GLY A 46 4.13 -5.31 -2.70
C GLY A 46 5.24 -4.75 -3.57
N ASP A 47 4.91 -4.31 -4.78
CA ASP A 47 5.87 -3.66 -5.68
C ASP A 47 6.39 -2.35 -5.10
N TRP A 48 5.50 -1.53 -4.54
CA TRP A 48 5.91 -0.29 -3.87
C TRP A 48 6.79 -0.53 -2.63
N HIS A 49 6.48 -1.56 -1.85
CA HIS A 49 7.32 -1.97 -0.73
C HIS A 49 8.73 -2.34 -1.20
N ARG A 50 8.83 -3.21 -2.22
CA ARG A 50 10.11 -3.63 -2.81
C ARG A 50 10.90 -2.44 -3.34
N LEU A 51 10.26 -1.56 -4.12
CA LEU A 51 10.88 -0.34 -4.65
C LEU A 51 11.34 0.59 -3.53
N GLY A 52 10.56 0.71 -2.45
CA GLY A 52 10.92 1.56 -1.31
C GLY A 52 12.15 1.07 -0.56
N VAL A 53 12.26 -0.24 -0.34
CA VAL A 53 13.45 -0.85 0.28
C VAL A 53 14.69 -0.61 -0.58
N GLU A 54 14.57 -0.82 -1.90
CA GLU A 54 15.66 -0.61 -2.85
C GLU A 54 16.12 0.85 -2.92
N GLU A 55 15.17 1.78 -3.07
CA GLU A 55 15.43 3.22 -3.15
C GLU A 55 16.14 3.75 -1.88
N ARG A 56 15.68 3.32 -0.70
CA ARG A 56 16.32 3.71 0.56
C ARG A 56 17.76 3.19 0.66
N ARG A 57 17.99 1.95 0.25
CA ARG A 57 19.34 1.36 0.20
C ARG A 57 20.24 2.14 -0.74
N GLN A 58 19.77 2.47 -1.94
CA GLN A 58 20.53 3.24 -2.93
C GLN A 58 20.89 4.65 -2.42
N ARG A 59 20.00 5.27 -1.65
CA ARG A 59 20.21 6.60 -1.04
C ARG A 59 21.04 6.58 0.25
N GLY A 60 21.40 5.41 0.78
CA GLY A 60 22.08 5.29 2.08
C GLY A 60 21.22 5.76 3.26
N LEU A 61 19.90 5.66 3.14
CA LEU A 61 18.98 6.03 4.22
C LEU A 61 18.94 4.95 5.31
N PRO A 62 18.66 5.32 6.58
CA PRO A 62 18.47 4.34 7.65
C PRO A 62 17.37 3.32 7.34
N PHE A 63 17.48 2.14 7.95
CA PHE A 63 16.39 1.16 7.93
C PHE A 63 15.09 1.76 8.50
N ASP A 64 13.97 1.47 7.85
CA ASP A 64 12.64 1.91 8.25
C ASP A 64 11.85 0.68 8.71
N PRO A 65 11.75 0.44 10.03
CA PRO A 65 11.13 -0.78 10.56
C PRO A 65 9.63 -0.87 10.25
N ASP A 66 8.99 0.28 10.01
CA ASP A 66 7.55 0.36 9.81
C ASP A 66 7.18 0.29 8.32
N MET A 67 8.15 0.21 7.42
CA MET A 67 7.92 0.22 5.97
C MET A 67 7.01 -0.92 5.52
N GLU A 68 7.29 -2.14 5.95
CA GLU A 68 6.49 -3.32 5.63
C GLU A 68 5.06 -3.17 6.16
N LEU A 69 4.91 -2.81 7.44
CA LEU A 69 3.62 -2.64 8.10
C LEU A 69 2.74 -1.61 7.38
N ARG A 70 3.32 -0.47 6.97
CA ARG A 70 2.57 0.59 6.27
C ARG A 70 2.11 0.17 4.87
N HIS A 71 2.85 -0.69 4.18
CA HIS A 71 2.49 -1.13 2.83
C HIS A 71 1.55 -2.35 2.85
N LEU A 72 1.83 -3.33 3.70
CA LEU A 72 1.22 -4.65 3.62
C LEU A 72 0.36 -4.99 4.84
N GLY A 73 0.73 -4.51 6.04
CA GLY A 73 0.13 -4.98 7.30
C GLY A 73 -1.35 -4.66 7.50
N TRP A 74 -1.90 -3.74 6.72
CA TRP A 74 -3.33 -3.40 6.75
C TRP A 74 -4.16 -4.17 5.73
N LEU A 75 -3.53 -4.84 4.75
CA LEU A 75 -4.22 -5.56 3.68
C LEU A 75 -4.97 -6.79 4.21
N ASP A 76 -4.38 -7.50 5.18
CA ASP A 76 -5.00 -8.67 5.80
C ASP A 76 -6.29 -8.34 6.57
N MET A 77 -6.44 -7.09 7.05
CA MET A 77 -7.65 -6.64 7.76
C MET A 77 -8.80 -6.27 6.82
N VAL A 78 -8.50 -5.95 5.56
CA VAL A 78 -9.48 -5.34 4.62
C VAL A 78 -9.77 -6.19 3.40
N LEU A 79 -8.91 -7.17 3.10
CA LEU A 79 -9.15 -8.12 2.03
C LEU A 79 -9.82 -9.38 2.60
N PRO A 80 -10.90 -9.88 1.96
CA PRO A 80 -11.53 -11.11 2.41
C PRO A 80 -10.53 -12.26 2.33
N ALA A 81 -10.60 -13.17 3.32
CA ALA A 81 -9.78 -14.37 3.31
C ALA A 81 -10.00 -15.12 2.00
N ARG A 82 -8.90 -15.51 1.32
CA ARG A 82 -8.97 -16.32 0.09
C ARG A 82 -9.66 -17.65 0.40
N GLY A 83 -10.98 -17.70 0.18
CA GLY A 83 -11.82 -18.84 0.57
C GLY A 83 -13.31 -18.52 0.61
N GLU A 84 -13.70 -17.27 0.86
CA GLU A 84 -15.10 -16.84 0.76
C GLU A 84 -15.47 -16.54 -0.71
N ARG A 85 -15.34 -17.55 -1.58
CA ARG A 85 -16.26 -17.61 -2.71
C ARG A 85 -17.63 -17.80 -2.09
N ARG A 86 -18.48 -16.79 -2.23
CA ARG A 86 -19.91 -16.84 -1.97
C ARG A 86 -20.45 -18.12 -2.61
N SER A 87 -20.68 -19.15 -1.81
CA SER A 87 -21.53 -20.28 -2.18
C SER A 87 -22.94 -19.71 -2.30
N GLY A 88 -23.29 -19.31 -3.49
CA GLY A 88 -24.58 -18.74 -3.84
C GLY A 88 -24.70 -18.75 -5.36
N ASP A 89 -25.07 -19.92 -5.88
CA ASP A 89 -26.22 -20.12 -6.79
C ASP A 89 -26.05 -21.41 -7.59
N GLY A 90 -27.05 -22.28 -7.48
CA GLY A 90 -27.17 -23.58 -8.15
C GLY A 90 -27.99 -24.57 -7.34
#